data_AF-A0A7Y4YA04-F1
#
_entry.id   AF-A0A7Y4YA04-F1
#
_cell.length_a   1.000
_cell.length_b   1.000
_cell.length_c   1.000
_cell.angle_alpha   90.00
_cell.angle_beta   90.00
_cell.angle_gamma   90.00
#
_symmetry.space_group_name_H-M   'P 1'
#
loop_
_entity.id
_entity.type
_entity.pdbx_description
1 polymer ?
#
loop_
_entity_poly.entity_id
_entity_poly.type
_entity_poly.pdbx_seq_one_letter_code
_entity_poly.pdbx_strand_id
1 'polypeptide(L)'
;MKTSRIQGWVRGVLILCGLGLIAVLFVPMWRIDLVAPQYPEGLMLLIHPHKLAGNVDIINGLNHYIGMKTLHTEDFIEFTVLPYIIAVFAALFIIVAVVAKRKLLNGLCILFVAFGVLAMYDFWRWEYNYGHNLNPDAAIIVPGMAYQPPLIGFKQLLNFGAYSMPDIGGWIFIGVGALLLLAVFAEWKFAKKMKKNYAVATALIFLTISFSSCSVQPEPIKTGVDNCYFCKMTISDEKFGAELLTKKGKIYKFDDVHCILNYLKTKDVASENIKDIYLTDFCGSHQLVNVNQSSLLKSEILRSPMAGNIAAFDNKDSLLKMQQRYPGAMVNWSDLIK
;
A
#
# COMPACT_ATOMS: atom_id res chain seq x y z
N MET A 1 0.21 -18.20 -43.65
CA MET A 1 -0.48 -17.93 -42.36
C MET A 1 -1.18 -16.58 -42.43
N LYS A 2 -2.52 -16.52 -42.36
CA LYS A 2 -3.27 -15.24 -42.28
C LYS A 2 -2.81 -14.46 -41.05
N THR A 3 -1.99 -13.44 -41.22
CA THR A 3 -1.57 -12.54 -40.14
C THR A 3 -2.80 -11.78 -39.65
N SER A 4 -3.22 -12.02 -38.40
CA SER A 4 -4.30 -11.27 -37.76
C SER A 4 -3.84 -9.83 -37.57
N ARG A 5 -4.24 -8.96 -38.49
CA ARG A 5 -3.95 -7.53 -38.46
C ARG A 5 -4.75 -6.89 -37.31
N ILE A 6 -4.10 -6.02 -36.53
CA ILE A 6 -4.77 -5.30 -35.44
C ILE A 6 -5.72 -4.22 -36.00
N GLN A 7 -6.74 -3.87 -35.23
CA GLN A 7 -7.79 -2.92 -35.61
C GLN A 7 -7.27 -1.48 -35.75
N GLY A 8 -7.94 -0.68 -36.59
CA GLY A 8 -7.53 0.70 -36.88
C GLY A 8 -7.45 1.60 -35.65
N TRP A 9 -8.45 1.53 -34.76
CA TRP A 9 -8.46 2.35 -33.54
C TRP A 9 -7.35 1.92 -32.56
N VAL A 10 -7.01 0.62 -32.47
CA VAL A 10 -5.89 0.13 -31.66
C VAL A 10 -4.58 0.75 -32.15
N ARG A 11 -4.39 0.84 -33.46
CA ARG A 11 -3.21 1.50 -34.05
C ARG A 11 -3.16 2.98 -33.67
N GLY A 12 -4.30 3.67 -33.71
CA GLY A 12 -4.41 5.07 -33.26
C GLY A 12 -4.02 5.23 -31.79
N VAL A 13 -4.53 4.37 -30.91
CA VAL A 13 -4.17 4.35 -29.48
C VAL A 13 -2.67 4.12 -29.28
N LEU A 14 -2.06 3.19 -30.01
CA LEU A 14 -0.62 2.93 -29.91
C LEU A 14 0.23 4.13 -30.36
N ILE A 15 -0.18 4.85 -31.41
CA ILE A 15 0.51 6.08 -31.84
C ILE A 15 0.42 7.14 -30.75
N LEU A 16 -0.78 7.36 -30.18
CA LEU A 16 -0.96 8.30 -29.07
C LEU A 16 -0.10 7.92 -27.85
N CYS A 17 0.00 6.63 -27.53
CA CYS A 17 0.87 6.15 -26.46
C CYS A 17 2.35 6.43 -26.75
N GLY A 18 2.81 6.19 -27.99
CA GLY A 18 4.17 6.49 -28.41
C GLY A 18 4.50 7.98 -28.30
N LEU A 19 3.60 8.86 -28.72
CA LEU A 19 3.73 10.31 -28.57
C LEU A 19 3.72 10.74 -27.09
N GLY A 20 2.87 10.12 -26.27
CA GLY A 20 2.86 10.33 -24.82
C GLY A 20 4.20 9.99 -24.17
N LEU A 21 4.81 8.86 -24.54
CA LEU A 21 6.14 8.49 -24.05
C LEU A 21 7.23 9.47 -24.48
N ILE A 22 7.14 10.07 -25.67
CA ILE A 22 8.07 11.15 -26.07
C ILE A 22 7.91 12.35 -25.13
N ALA A 23 6.69 12.71 -24.76
CA ALA A 23 6.45 13.81 -23.81
C ALA A 23 7.09 13.54 -22.44
N VAL A 24 7.12 12.29 -21.97
CA VAL A 24 7.75 11.89 -20.70
C VAL A 24 9.22 12.32 -20.61
N LEU A 25 9.95 12.37 -21.74
CA LEU A 25 11.37 12.78 -21.77
C LEU A 25 11.60 14.20 -21.23
N PHE A 26 10.56 15.03 -21.18
CA PHE A 26 10.65 16.45 -20.87
C PHE A 26 9.96 16.85 -19.55
N VAL A 27 9.30 15.93 -18.87
CA VAL A 27 8.51 16.19 -17.65
C VAL A 27 8.99 15.34 -16.47
N PRO A 28 8.74 15.73 -15.21
CA PRO A 28 9.08 14.89 -14.07
C PRO A 28 8.28 13.57 -14.12
N MET A 29 8.95 12.46 -13.82
CA MET A 29 8.32 11.15 -13.73
C MET A 29 7.79 10.88 -12.32
N TRP A 30 8.51 11.34 -11.31
CA TRP A 30 8.19 11.11 -9.92
C TRP A 30 8.44 12.36 -9.09
N ARG A 31 7.69 12.48 -7.99
CA ARG A 31 7.82 13.58 -7.04
C ARG A 31 7.79 13.05 -5.62
N ILE A 32 8.69 13.57 -4.79
CA ILE A 32 8.73 13.34 -3.35
C ILE A 32 8.64 14.70 -2.66
N ASP A 33 7.52 14.93 -1.96
CA ASP A 33 7.29 16.12 -1.16
C ASP A 33 7.72 15.83 0.29
N LEU A 34 8.46 16.75 0.89
CA LEU A 34 8.92 16.69 2.28
C LEU A 34 8.36 17.90 3.03
N VAL A 35 7.74 17.66 4.18
CA VAL A 35 7.20 18.71 5.05
C VAL A 35 7.90 18.66 6.39
N ALA A 36 8.38 19.81 6.86
CA ALA A 36 9.07 19.94 8.13
C ALA A 36 8.65 21.24 8.83
N PRO A 37 8.70 21.31 10.18
CA PRO A 37 8.48 22.57 10.89
C PRO A 37 9.42 23.71 10.45
N GLN A 38 10.64 23.39 10.03
CA GLN A 38 11.64 24.35 9.55
C GLN A 38 11.40 24.83 8.11
N TYR A 39 10.61 24.08 7.33
CA TYR A 39 10.28 24.37 5.93
C TYR A 39 8.76 24.30 5.77
N PRO A 40 8.01 25.27 6.32
CA PRO A 40 6.54 25.28 6.29
C PRO A 40 5.97 25.34 4.86
N GLU A 41 6.74 25.87 3.90
CA GLU A 41 6.43 25.87 2.48
C GLU A 41 6.56 24.50 1.81
N GLY A 42 7.24 23.54 2.48
CA GLY A 42 7.57 22.22 1.95
C GLY A 42 8.79 22.23 1.02
N LEU A 43 9.44 21.08 0.93
CA LEU A 43 10.53 20.81 -0.01
C LEU A 43 10.07 19.80 -1.03
N MET A 44 10.49 19.95 -2.27
CA MET A 44 10.07 19.09 -3.36
C MET A 44 11.30 18.51 -4.07
N LEU A 45 11.37 17.19 -4.16
CA LEU A 45 12.32 16.47 -5.00
C LEU A 45 11.59 15.98 -6.25
N LEU A 46 12.06 16.40 -7.42
CA LEU A 46 11.54 15.97 -8.71
C LEU A 46 12.53 15.02 -9.38
N ILE A 47 12.05 13.86 -9.80
CA ILE A 47 12.82 12.85 -10.50
C ILE A 47 12.42 12.90 -11.97
N HIS A 48 13.31 13.41 -12.81
CA HIS A 48 13.17 13.41 -14.27
C HIS A 48 13.83 12.16 -14.86
N PRO A 49 13.56 11.82 -16.13
CA PRO A 49 14.21 10.69 -16.78
C PRO A 49 15.75 10.75 -16.79
N HIS A 50 16.33 11.95 -16.69
CA HIS A 50 17.77 12.20 -16.89
C HIS A 50 18.42 13.02 -15.77
N LYS A 51 17.69 13.38 -14.71
CA LYS A 51 18.21 14.23 -13.64
C LYS A 51 17.30 14.28 -12.42
N LEU A 52 17.85 14.77 -11.32
CA LEU A 52 17.10 15.29 -10.18
C LEU A 52 16.89 16.81 -10.30
N ALA A 53 15.76 17.30 -9.80
CA ALA A 53 15.41 18.72 -9.76
C ALA A 53 14.61 19.06 -8.51
N GLY A 54 14.29 20.34 -8.32
CA GLY A 54 13.63 20.85 -7.11
C GLY A 54 14.65 21.26 -6.04
N ASN A 55 14.35 21.02 -4.76
CA ASN A 55 15.15 21.45 -3.62
C ASN A 55 16.31 20.50 -3.27
N VAL A 56 17.01 19.97 -4.29
CA VAL A 56 18.02 18.90 -4.13
C VAL A 56 19.12 19.28 -3.13
N ASP A 57 19.67 20.50 -3.23
CA ASP A 57 20.77 20.95 -2.35
C ASP A 57 20.34 21.05 -0.88
N ILE A 58 19.12 21.51 -0.63
CA ILE A 58 18.56 21.61 0.73
C ILE A 58 18.36 20.20 1.29
N ILE A 59 17.79 19.30 0.49
CA ILE A 59 17.57 17.90 0.88
C ILE A 59 18.90 17.19 1.14
N ASN A 60 19.94 17.45 0.35
CA ASN A 60 21.28 16.93 0.60
C ASN A 60 21.87 17.43 1.92
N GLY A 61 21.66 18.71 2.25
CA GLY A 61 22.01 19.25 3.56
C GLY A 61 21.30 18.54 4.70
N LEU A 62 20.01 18.23 4.55
CA LEU A 62 19.23 17.47 5.54
C LEU A 62 19.71 16.04 5.68
N ASN A 63 19.93 15.34 4.56
CA ASN A 63 20.40 13.96 4.52
C ASN A 63 21.73 13.78 5.27
N HIS A 64 22.63 14.75 5.15
CA HIS A 64 23.92 14.73 5.84
C HIS A 64 23.79 14.59 7.37
N TYR A 65 22.80 15.26 7.99
CA TYR A 65 22.62 15.21 9.46
C TYR A 65 22.17 13.83 9.97
N ILE A 66 21.41 13.09 9.17
CA ILE A 66 20.87 11.76 9.50
C ILE A 66 21.69 10.62 8.90
N GLY A 67 22.83 10.93 8.28
CA GLY A 67 23.75 9.95 7.71
C GLY A 67 23.30 9.35 6.39
N MET A 68 22.26 9.89 5.75
CA MET A 68 21.88 9.49 4.39
C MET A 68 22.92 10.01 3.38
N LYS A 69 23.15 9.25 2.31
CA LYS A 69 23.99 9.70 1.20
C LYS A 69 23.39 10.94 0.53
N THR A 70 24.27 11.80 0.03
CA THR A 70 23.85 12.91 -0.82
C THR A 70 23.42 12.37 -2.19
N LEU A 71 22.45 13.03 -2.79
CA LEU A 71 21.85 12.71 -4.07
C LEU A 71 22.57 13.49 -5.17
N HIS A 72 23.30 12.81 -6.04
CA HIS A 72 23.86 13.38 -7.26
C HIS A 72 23.33 12.63 -8.48
N THR A 73 23.14 13.33 -9.61
CA THR A 73 22.61 12.71 -10.83
C THR A 73 23.56 11.62 -11.35
N GLU A 74 24.88 11.80 -11.19
CA GLU A 74 25.88 10.79 -11.55
C GLU A 74 25.82 9.49 -10.72
N ASP A 75 25.16 9.49 -9.56
CA ASP A 75 25.02 8.28 -8.73
C ASP A 75 24.09 7.24 -9.39
N PHE A 76 23.24 7.67 -10.33
CA PHE A 76 22.20 6.87 -10.95
C PHE A 76 22.51 6.63 -12.42
N ILE A 77 22.98 5.42 -12.75
CA ILE A 77 23.18 5.01 -14.15
C ILE A 77 21.86 5.05 -14.94
N GLU A 78 20.73 4.89 -14.25
CA GLU A 78 19.39 4.99 -14.81
C GLU A 78 19.18 6.33 -15.49
N PHE A 79 19.67 7.45 -14.94
CA PHE A 79 19.52 8.76 -15.60
C PHE A 79 20.27 8.88 -16.93
N THR A 80 21.28 8.04 -17.14
CA THR A 80 21.97 7.95 -18.43
C THR A 80 21.19 7.05 -19.41
N VAL A 81 20.63 5.93 -18.95
CA VAL A 81 20.05 4.90 -19.84
C VAL A 81 18.54 5.04 -20.05
N LEU A 82 17.80 5.48 -19.04
CA LEU A 82 16.35 5.61 -19.01
C LEU A 82 15.78 6.47 -20.14
N PRO A 83 16.36 7.64 -20.51
CA PRO A 83 15.87 8.42 -21.64
C PRO A 83 15.90 7.64 -22.96
N TYR A 84 16.95 6.86 -23.19
CA TYR A 84 17.06 6.01 -24.39
C TYR A 84 16.05 4.87 -24.36
N ILE A 85 15.83 4.23 -23.20
CA ILE A 85 14.81 3.18 -23.05
C ILE A 85 13.42 3.74 -23.36
N ILE A 86 13.07 4.91 -22.82
CA ILE A 86 11.78 5.59 -23.08
C ILE A 86 11.64 5.88 -24.58
N ALA A 87 12.69 6.42 -25.22
CA ALA A 87 12.68 6.71 -26.66
C ALA A 87 12.51 5.43 -27.51
N VAL A 88 13.17 4.33 -27.13
CA VAL A 88 13.01 3.01 -27.77
C VAL A 88 11.57 2.52 -27.62
N PHE A 89 10.97 2.61 -26.43
CA PHE A 89 9.56 2.25 -26.26
C PHE A 89 8.65 3.11 -27.11
N ALA A 90 8.83 4.44 -27.12
CA ALA A 90 8.06 5.34 -27.97
C ALA A 90 8.11 4.92 -29.45
N ALA A 91 9.30 4.61 -29.96
CA ALA A 91 9.49 4.09 -31.32
C ALA A 91 8.80 2.73 -31.51
N LEU A 92 8.94 1.79 -30.58
CA LEU A 92 8.29 0.47 -30.63
C LEU A 92 6.77 0.59 -30.71
N PHE A 93 6.15 1.46 -29.92
CA PHE A 93 4.70 1.71 -29.99
C PHE A 93 4.27 2.14 -31.40
N ILE A 94 4.99 3.08 -32.01
CA ILE A 94 4.73 3.55 -33.38
C ILE A 94 4.96 2.43 -34.41
N ILE A 95 6.07 1.69 -34.29
CA ILE A 95 6.40 0.57 -35.18
C ILE A 95 5.32 -0.51 -35.13
N VAL A 96 4.86 -0.90 -33.94
CA VAL A 96 3.79 -1.88 -33.78
C VAL A 96 2.47 -1.38 -34.37
N ALA A 97 2.17 -0.08 -34.23
CA ALA A 97 0.99 0.52 -34.85
C ALA A 97 1.05 0.48 -36.39
N VAL A 98 2.21 0.72 -36.99
CA VAL A 98 2.39 0.69 -38.45
C VAL A 98 2.37 -0.73 -38.99
N VAL A 99 3.18 -1.63 -38.41
CA VAL A 99 3.30 -3.04 -38.84
C VAL A 99 2.01 -3.81 -38.58
N ALA A 100 1.24 -3.40 -37.58
CA ALA A 100 -0.10 -3.88 -37.29
C ALA A 100 -0.21 -5.40 -37.05
N LYS A 101 0.85 -6.02 -36.50
CA LYS A 101 0.89 -7.46 -36.21
C LYS A 101 0.59 -7.73 -34.73
N ARG A 102 -0.40 -8.58 -34.46
CA ARG A 102 -0.82 -8.92 -33.09
C ARG A 102 0.28 -9.57 -32.23
N LYS A 103 1.17 -10.36 -32.82
CA LYS A 103 2.32 -10.92 -32.09
C LYS A 103 3.23 -9.82 -31.52
N LEU A 104 3.44 -8.76 -32.29
CA LEU A 104 4.25 -7.61 -31.86
C LEU A 104 3.53 -6.80 -30.78
N LEU A 105 2.21 -6.63 -30.88
CA LEU A 105 1.40 -6.00 -29.81
C LEU A 105 1.55 -6.75 -28.48
N ASN A 106 1.41 -8.07 -28.49
CA ASN A 106 1.57 -8.87 -27.28
C ASN A 106 3.02 -8.82 -26.75
N GLY A 107 4.02 -8.89 -27.64
CA GLY A 107 5.43 -8.77 -27.27
C GLY A 107 5.76 -7.41 -26.65
N LEU A 108 5.25 -6.32 -27.23
CA LEU A 108 5.36 -4.97 -26.69
C LEU A 108 4.74 -4.87 -25.29
N CYS A 109 3.55 -5.46 -25.09
CA CYS A 109 2.89 -5.49 -23.78
C CYS A 109 3.72 -6.21 -22.71
N ILE A 110 4.23 -7.41 -23.01
CA ILE A 110 5.09 -8.15 -22.09
C ILE A 110 6.34 -7.34 -21.75
N LEU A 111 7.01 -6.78 -22.77
CA LEU A 111 8.23 -6.00 -22.59
C LEU A 111 7.98 -4.75 -21.74
N PHE A 112 6.89 -4.03 -21.99
CA PHE A 112 6.53 -2.81 -21.26
C PHE A 112 6.18 -3.10 -19.79
N VAL A 113 5.42 -4.16 -19.52
CA VAL A 113 5.09 -4.59 -18.15
C VAL A 113 6.35 -5.05 -17.41
N ALA A 114 7.21 -5.85 -18.06
CA ALA A 114 8.47 -6.30 -17.47
C ALA A 114 9.37 -5.11 -17.11
N PHE A 115 9.49 -4.13 -18.02
CA PHE A 115 10.21 -2.89 -17.74
C PHE A 115 9.62 -2.13 -16.55
N GLY A 116 8.30 -1.96 -16.47
CA GLY A 116 7.66 -1.29 -15.33
C GLY A 116 7.93 -1.97 -13.99
N VAL A 117 7.88 -3.30 -13.94
CA VAL A 117 8.20 -4.07 -12.73
C VAL A 117 9.66 -3.90 -12.33
N LEU A 118 10.58 -3.99 -13.29
CA LEU A 118 12.01 -3.82 -13.04
C LEU A 118 12.33 -2.39 -12.57
N ALA A 119 11.72 -1.37 -13.18
CA ALA A 119 11.90 0.03 -12.79
C ALA A 119 11.41 0.29 -11.35
N MET A 120 10.25 -0.25 -10.97
CA MET A 120 9.74 -0.09 -9.59
C MET A 120 10.58 -0.85 -8.56
N TYR A 121 11.08 -2.03 -8.91
CA TYR A 121 11.99 -2.78 -8.04
C TYR A 121 13.32 -2.05 -7.84
N ASP A 122 13.90 -1.52 -8.92
CA ASP A 122 15.16 -0.76 -8.82
C ASP A 122 14.97 0.53 -8.03
N PHE A 123 13.85 1.24 -8.23
CA PHE A 123 13.53 2.42 -7.42
C PHE A 123 13.38 2.09 -5.93
N TRP A 124 12.66 1.03 -5.59
CA TRP A 124 12.56 0.54 -4.20
C TRP A 124 13.92 0.18 -3.61
N ARG A 125 14.79 -0.47 -4.40
CA ARG A 125 16.16 -0.81 -4.00
C ARG A 125 16.98 0.45 -3.69
N TRP A 126 16.86 1.50 -4.49
CA TRP A 126 17.50 2.79 -4.22
C TRP A 126 17.01 3.41 -2.92
N GLU A 127 15.70 3.50 -2.71
CA GLU A 127 15.13 4.02 -1.46
C GLU A 127 15.58 3.23 -0.23
N TYR A 128 15.59 1.89 -0.34
CA TYR A 128 16.05 1.01 0.73
C TYR A 128 17.52 1.27 1.06
N ASN A 129 18.38 1.32 0.05
CA ASN A 129 19.81 1.55 0.22
C ASN A 129 20.09 2.92 0.85
N TYR A 130 19.43 3.99 0.38
CA TYR A 130 19.59 5.32 0.96
C TYR A 130 19.05 5.41 2.40
N GLY A 131 17.99 4.67 2.72
CA GLY A 131 17.37 4.71 4.05
C GLY A 131 18.03 3.82 5.10
N HIS A 132 18.78 2.79 4.71
CA HIS A 132 19.36 1.79 5.62
C HIS A 132 20.89 1.79 5.66
N ASN A 133 21.57 2.25 4.62
CA ASN A 133 23.03 2.33 4.58
C ASN A 133 23.48 3.73 5.04
N LEU A 134 23.28 3.98 6.33
CA LEU A 134 23.51 5.27 6.98
C LEU A 134 24.93 5.37 7.54
N ASN A 135 25.52 6.56 7.47
CA ASN A 135 26.80 6.83 8.10
C ASN A 135 26.68 6.71 9.65
N PRO A 136 27.45 5.82 10.31
CA PRO A 136 27.40 5.65 11.76
C PRO A 136 27.95 6.86 12.55
N ASP A 137 28.64 7.79 11.89
CA ASP A 137 29.20 9.00 12.51
C ASP A 137 28.30 10.24 12.30
N ALA A 138 27.05 10.05 11.87
CA ALA A 138 26.12 11.14 11.64
C ALA A 138 25.72 11.88 12.93
N ALA A 139 25.35 13.16 12.80
CA ALA A 139 24.98 13.99 13.93
C ALA A 139 23.72 13.50 14.67
N ILE A 140 22.78 12.90 13.94
CA ILE A 140 21.51 12.39 14.48
C ILE A 140 21.41 10.90 14.18
N ILE A 141 21.48 10.09 15.24
CA ILE A 141 21.35 8.64 15.17
C ILE A 141 20.24 8.23 16.13
N VAL A 142 19.21 7.57 15.61
CA VAL A 142 18.17 6.97 16.43
C VAL A 142 18.30 5.45 16.35
N PRO A 143 18.63 4.77 17.46
CA PRO A 143 18.84 3.32 17.46
C PRO A 143 17.64 2.56 16.88
N GLY A 144 17.88 1.70 15.89
CA GLY A 144 16.86 0.87 15.27
C GLY A 144 15.94 1.56 14.26
N MET A 145 16.17 2.83 13.92
CA MET A 145 15.37 3.57 12.93
C MET A 145 16.09 3.69 11.58
N ALA A 146 15.32 3.53 10.50
CA ALA A 146 15.76 3.73 9.12
C ALA A 146 14.97 4.87 8.48
N TYR A 147 15.62 5.64 7.62
CA TYR A 147 15.04 6.84 6.99
C TYR A 147 14.57 6.60 5.56
N GLN A 148 14.19 5.36 5.23
CA GLN A 148 13.68 5.03 3.90
C GLN A 148 12.35 5.79 3.65
N PRO A 149 12.27 6.65 2.61
CA PRO A 149 11.02 7.26 2.18
C PRO A 149 10.04 6.21 1.62
N PRO A 150 8.73 6.49 1.58
CA PRO A 150 7.78 5.57 1.00
C PRO A 150 7.93 5.52 -0.53
N LEU A 151 7.87 4.32 -1.11
CA LEU A 151 7.84 4.18 -2.58
C LEU A 151 6.63 4.89 -3.17
N ILE A 152 5.46 4.73 -2.54
CA ILE A 152 4.21 5.42 -2.85
C ILE A 152 3.50 5.73 -1.54
N GLY A 153 2.93 6.93 -1.42
CA GLY A 153 2.11 7.36 -0.29
C GLY A 153 2.87 8.18 0.74
N PHE A 154 2.37 8.20 1.98
CA PHE A 154 2.90 9.03 3.07
C PHE A 154 3.65 8.19 4.10
N LYS A 155 4.76 8.73 4.62
CA LYS A 155 5.47 8.17 5.77
C LYS A 155 6.08 9.30 6.61
N GLN A 156 5.88 9.22 7.92
CA GLN A 156 6.56 10.11 8.87
C GLN A 156 7.96 9.57 9.17
N LEU A 157 8.98 10.42 9.02
CA LEU A 157 10.39 10.17 9.31
C LEU A 157 10.86 11.22 10.32
N LEU A 158 10.91 10.88 11.62
CA LEU A 158 11.16 11.85 12.70
C LEU A 158 10.15 13.02 12.65
N ASN A 159 10.66 14.25 12.53
CA ASN A 159 9.88 15.48 12.42
C ASN A 159 9.55 15.85 10.96
N PHE A 160 9.88 14.97 10.00
CA PHE A 160 9.59 15.17 8.58
C PHE A 160 8.47 14.25 8.12
N GLY A 161 7.49 14.79 7.40
CA GLY A 161 6.55 13.99 6.62
C GLY A 161 7.06 13.85 5.19
N ALA A 162 7.12 12.63 4.65
CA ALA A 162 7.50 12.38 3.26
C ALA A 162 6.30 11.81 2.48
N TYR A 163 5.97 12.41 1.35
CA TYR A 163 4.91 11.98 0.45
C TYR A 163 5.45 11.71 -0.95
N SER A 164 5.30 10.48 -1.44
CA SER A 164 5.90 10.01 -2.70
C SER A 164 4.83 9.55 -3.68
N MET A 165 4.90 10.01 -4.94
CA MET A 165 3.90 9.70 -5.96
C MET A 165 4.42 9.91 -7.38
N PRO A 166 3.79 9.26 -8.38
CA PRO A 166 3.97 9.61 -9.77
C PRO A 166 3.65 11.10 -10.02
N ASP A 167 4.51 11.74 -10.80
CA ASP A 167 4.24 13.07 -11.37
C ASP A 167 3.73 12.90 -12.82
N ILE A 168 3.64 13.97 -13.61
CA ILE A 168 3.06 14.00 -14.96
C ILE A 168 3.58 12.83 -15.82
N GLY A 169 4.90 12.65 -15.88
CA GLY A 169 5.53 11.59 -16.66
C GLY A 169 5.20 10.19 -16.16
N GLY A 170 5.11 10.01 -14.84
CA GLY A 170 4.71 8.75 -14.22
C GLY A 170 3.24 8.40 -14.50
N TRP A 171 2.34 9.39 -14.43
CA TRP A 171 0.93 9.20 -14.81
C TRP A 171 0.75 8.89 -16.29
N ILE A 172 1.55 9.51 -17.16
CA ILE A 172 1.58 9.14 -18.60
C ILE A 172 2.02 7.68 -18.74
N PHE A 173 3.08 7.25 -18.06
CA PHE A 173 3.54 5.85 -18.08
C PHE A 173 2.47 4.84 -17.65
N ILE A 174 1.77 5.14 -16.54
CA ILE A 174 0.66 4.32 -16.04
C ILE A 174 -0.48 4.28 -17.05
N GLY A 175 -0.85 5.43 -17.61
CA GLY A 175 -1.90 5.54 -18.63
C GLY A 175 -1.57 4.74 -19.90
N VAL A 176 -0.32 4.82 -20.37
CA VAL A 176 0.18 4.04 -21.52
C VAL A 176 0.08 2.54 -21.23
N GLY A 177 0.48 2.10 -20.04
CA GLY A 177 0.36 0.70 -19.63
C GLY A 177 -1.08 0.21 -19.62
N ALA A 178 -2.00 1.00 -19.05
CA ALA A 178 -3.42 0.68 -19.02
C ALA A 178 -4.04 0.60 -20.43
N LEU A 179 -3.75 1.58 -21.29
CA LEU A 179 -4.23 1.60 -22.67
C LEU A 179 -3.67 0.42 -23.49
N LEU A 180 -2.41 0.05 -23.28
CA LEU A 180 -1.80 -1.10 -23.93
C LEU A 180 -2.45 -2.42 -23.52
N LEU A 181 -2.74 -2.60 -22.22
CA LEU A 181 -3.47 -3.77 -21.72
C LEU A 181 -4.89 -3.84 -22.30
N LEU A 182 -5.60 -2.71 -22.35
CA LEU A 182 -6.93 -2.64 -22.97
C LEU A 182 -6.89 -2.97 -24.47
N ALA A 183 -5.87 -2.50 -25.19
CA ALA A 183 -5.65 -2.82 -26.60
C ALA A 183 -5.43 -4.32 -26.82
N VAL A 184 -4.57 -4.96 -26.02
CA VAL A 184 -4.33 -6.41 -26.06
C VAL A 184 -5.61 -7.18 -25.76
N PHE A 185 -6.34 -6.79 -24.72
CA PHE A 185 -7.59 -7.42 -24.32
C PHE A 185 -8.66 -7.32 -25.40
N ALA A 186 -8.83 -6.15 -26.00
CA ALA A 186 -9.79 -5.93 -27.09
C ALA A 186 -9.46 -6.81 -28.29
N GLU A 187 -8.20 -6.83 -28.75
CA GLU A 187 -7.75 -7.70 -29.84
C GLU A 187 -7.95 -9.19 -29.55
N TRP A 188 -7.83 -9.60 -28.27
CA TRP A 188 -8.14 -10.97 -27.86
C TRP A 188 -9.62 -11.31 -27.90
N LYS A 189 -10.49 -10.41 -27.43
CA LYS A 189 -11.95 -10.59 -27.48
C LYS A 189 -12.47 -10.64 -28.91
N PHE A 190 -11.95 -9.79 -29.80
CA PHE A 190 -12.30 -9.80 -31.22
C PHE A 190 -11.87 -11.09 -31.93
N ALA A 191 -10.66 -11.58 -31.66
CA ALA A 191 -10.19 -12.83 -32.23
C ALA A 191 -11.01 -14.06 -31.77
N LYS A 192 -11.51 -14.05 -30.52
CA LYS A 192 -12.42 -15.10 -30.02
C LYS A 192 -13.80 -15.06 -30.70
N LYS A 193 -14.33 -13.87 -30.98
CA LYS A 193 -15.60 -13.72 -31.73
C LYS A 193 -15.51 -14.29 -33.15
N MET A 194 -14.33 -14.20 -33.78
CA MET A 194 -14.04 -14.77 -35.12
C MET A 194 -13.72 -16.27 -35.11
N LYS A 195 -13.28 -16.84 -33.97
CA LYS A 195 -12.93 -18.26 -33.79
C LYS A 195 -14.03 -19.09 -33.13
N LYS A 196 -15.30 -18.67 -33.20
CA LYS A 196 -16.43 -19.42 -32.63
C LYS A 196 -16.76 -20.73 -33.39
N ASN A 197 -16.01 -21.09 -34.43
CA ASN A 197 -15.88 -22.46 -34.92
C ASN A 197 -14.44 -22.94 -34.66
N TYR A 198 -14.34 -24.10 -34.00
CA TYR A 198 -13.14 -24.81 -33.48
C TYR A 198 -12.72 -24.43 -32.05
N ALA A 199 -13.45 -25.06 -31.13
CA ALA A 199 -13.02 -25.75 -29.91
C ALA A 199 -11.73 -25.28 -29.19
N VAL A 200 -11.94 -24.84 -27.95
CA VAL A 200 -11.25 -25.27 -26.73
C VAL A 200 -9.77 -25.63 -26.88
N ALA A 201 -8.89 -24.69 -26.53
CA ALA A 201 -7.64 -24.94 -25.80
C ALA A 201 -6.97 -23.60 -25.48
N THR A 202 -6.21 -23.56 -24.40
CA THR A 202 -5.46 -22.40 -23.85
C THR A 202 -6.31 -21.38 -23.09
N ALA A 203 -7.12 -21.88 -22.16
CA ALA A 203 -7.62 -21.14 -21.01
C ALA A 203 -6.78 -21.44 -19.74
N LEU A 204 -5.47 -21.58 -19.90
CA LEU A 204 -4.50 -21.64 -18.80
C LEU A 204 -3.44 -20.56 -19.05
N ILE A 205 -3.10 -19.80 -18.00
CA ILE A 205 -2.05 -18.75 -17.87
C ILE A 205 -2.56 -17.30 -17.65
N PHE A 206 -3.86 -16.99 -17.74
CA PHE A 206 -4.34 -15.63 -17.44
C PHE A 206 -5.66 -15.54 -16.65
N LEU A 207 -5.89 -16.51 -15.76
CA LEU A 207 -6.98 -16.42 -14.78
C LEU A 207 -6.53 -16.93 -13.40
N THR A 208 -5.37 -16.47 -12.97
CA THR A 208 -4.97 -16.42 -11.55
C THR A 208 -4.75 -14.97 -11.13
N ILE A 209 -5.52 -14.04 -11.70
CA ILE A 209 -6.15 -13.02 -10.86
C ILE A 209 -7.33 -13.76 -10.25
N SER A 210 -7.02 -14.61 -9.27
CA SER A 210 -8.04 -15.13 -8.38
C SER A 210 -8.75 -13.90 -7.88
N PHE A 211 -10.05 -13.84 -8.17
CA PHE A 211 -10.98 -13.05 -7.43
C PHE A 211 -10.53 -13.10 -5.97
N SER A 212 -9.99 -11.99 -5.46
CA SER A 212 -10.06 -11.74 -4.04
C SER A 212 -11.55 -11.72 -3.77
N SER A 213 -12.08 -12.89 -3.43
CA SER A 213 -13.14 -12.97 -2.45
C SER A 213 -12.58 -12.15 -1.29
N CYS A 214 -12.98 -10.88 -1.20
CA CYS A 214 -12.81 -10.11 0.02
C CYS A 214 -13.66 -10.85 1.05
N SER A 215 -13.09 -11.89 1.64
CA SER A 215 -13.62 -12.45 2.86
C SER A 215 -13.51 -11.34 3.88
N VAL A 216 -14.65 -10.76 4.23
CA VAL A 216 -14.76 -9.76 5.30
C VAL A 216 -14.36 -10.46 6.60
N GLN A 217 -13.09 -10.34 6.97
CA GLN A 217 -12.43 -10.99 8.10
C GLN A 217 -11.81 -9.93 9.01
N PRO A 218 -11.66 -10.22 10.31
CA PRO A 218 -10.98 -9.33 11.24
C PRO A 218 -9.48 -9.21 10.92
N GLU A 219 -8.86 -8.08 11.27
CA GLU A 219 -7.43 -7.82 11.08
C GLU A 219 -6.72 -7.71 12.44
N PRO A 220 -5.58 -8.39 12.65
CA PRO A 220 -4.81 -8.23 13.88
C PRO A 220 -4.52 -6.77 14.25
N ILE A 221 -4.60 -6.47 15.54
CA ILE A 221 -4.29 -5.16 16.09
C ILE A 221 -2.77 -5.00 16.18
N LYS A 222 -2.23 -3.92 15.61
CA LYS A 222 -0.79 -3.62 15.60
C LYS A 222 -0.51 -2.51 16.62
N THR A 223 0.00 -2.88 17.79
CA THR A 223 0.40 -1.92 18.83
C THR A 223 1.45 -0.93 18.32
N GLY A 224 1.36 0.32 18.74
CA GLY A 224 2.28 1.38 18.31
C GLY A 224 2.06 1.87 16.87
N VAL A 225 1.12 1.27 16.12
CA VAL A 225 0.79 1.65 14.73
C VAL A 225 -0.69 1.99 14.58
N ASP A 226 -1.58 1.10 15.04
CA ASP A 226 -3.02 1.30 14.94
C ASP A 226 -3.50 2.35 15.96
N ASN A 227 -4.42 3.22 15.54
CA ASN A 227 -5.03 4.22 16.41
C ASN A 227 -6.45 3.80 16.79
N CYS A 228 -6.79 4.01 18.06
CA CYS A 228 -8.12 3.76 18.58
C CYS A 228 -9.13 4.73 17.96
N TYR A 229 -10.23 4.21 17.43
CA TYR A 229 -11.27 5.03 16.81
C TYR A 229 -12.02 5.93 17.79
N PHE A 230 -12.08 5.55 19.08
CA PHE A 230 -12.77 6.32 20.10
C PHE A 230 -11.87 7.43 20.69
N CYS A 231 -10.80 7.06 21.42
CA CYS A 231 -9.94 8.02 22.11
C CYS A 231 -8.90 8.70 21.21
N LYS A 232 -8.73 8.24 19.96
CA LYS A 232 -7.75 8.74 18.97
C LYS A 232 -6.28 8.54 19.34
N MET A 233 -5.99 7.94 20.49
CA MET A 233 -4.63 7.56 20.87
C MET A 233 -4.18 6.28 20.14
N THR A 234 -2.88 6.12 20.00
CA THR A 234 -2.27 4.90 19.47
C THR A 234 -2.49 3.74 20.44
N ILE A 235 -2.87 2.58 19.91
CA ILE A 235 -3.13 1.39 20.71
C ILE A 235 -1.83 0.94 21.38
N SER A 236 -1.88 0.85 22.71
CA SER A 236 -0.69 0.71 23.55
C SER A 236 -0.48 -0.69 24.10
N ASP A 237 -1.55 -1.47 24.26
CA ASP A 237 -1.50 -2.83 24.77
C ASP A 237 -2.49 -3.74 24.02
N GLU A 238 -1.98 -4.69 23.23
CA GLU A 238 -2.80 -5.62 22.46
C GLU A 238 -3.68 -6.51 23.32
N LYS A 239 -3.31 -6.84 24.57
CA LYS A 239 -4.07 -7.74 25.45
C LYS A 239 -5.52 -7.32 25.69
N PHE A 240 -5.82 -6.03 25.52
CA PHE A 240 -7.13 -5.45 25.81
C PHE A 240 -7.88 -4.99 24.56
N GLY A 241 -7.22 -5.00 23.40
CA GLY A 241 -7.73 -4.38 22.19
C GLY A 241 -9.05 -4.99 21.71
N ALA A 242 -9.83 -4.19 20.99
CA ALA A 242 -11.09 -4.62 20.40
C ALA A 242 -11.20 -4.21 18.93
N GLU A 243 -11.99 -4.96 18.18
CA GLU A 243 -12.27 -4.68 16.77
C GLU A 243 -13.78 -4.76 16.49
N LEU A 244 -14.31 -3.77 15.76
CA LEU A 244 -15.65 -3.80 15.19
C LEU A 244 -15.55 -3.93 13.65
N LEU A 245 -16.18 -4.97 13.13
CA LEU A 245 -16.23 -5.29 11.71
C LEU A 245 -17.61 -4.98 11.16
N THR A 246 -17.69 -4.16 10.11
CA THR A 246 -18.98 -3.83 9.46
C THR A 246 -19.33 -4.82 8.34
N LYS A 247 -20.61 -4.90 7.96
CA LYS A 247 -21.09 -5.72 6.83
C LYS A 247 -20.45 -5.34 5.49
N LYS A 248 -19.98 -4.09 5.35
CA LYS A 248 -19.27 -3.59 4.17
C LYS A 248 -17.76 -3.82 4.22
N GLY A 249 -17.24 -4.44 5.28
CA GLY A 249 -15.81 -4.77 5.43
C GLY A 249 -14.94 -3.64 5.97
N LYS A 250 -15.52 -2.53 6.45
CA LYS A 250 -14.77 -1.53 7.22
C LYS A 250 -14.51 -2.03 8.63
N ILE A 251 -13.26 -1.86 9.08
CA ILE A 251 -12.74 -2.27 10.39
C ILE A 251 -12.56 -1.01 11.25
N TYR A 252 -12.92 -1.11 12.53
CA TYR A 252 -12.69 -0.09 13.55
C TYR A 252 -11.97 -0.74 14.72
N LYS A 253 -10.78 -0.25 15.07
CA LYS A 253 -9.94 -0.78 16.15
C LYS A 253 -10.03 0.12 17.39
N PHE A 254 -9.91 -0.48 18.58
CA PHE A 254 -10.03 0.19 19.87
C PHE A 254 -8.95 -0.28 20.84
N ASP A 255 -8.46 0.64 21.68
CA ASP A 255 -7.37 0.40 22.62
C ASP A 255 -7.79 -0.54 23.77
N ASP A 256 -9.05 -0.46 24.20
CA ASP A 256 -9.62 -1.40 25.15
C ASP A 256 -11.15 -1.55 25.05
N VAL A 257 -11.72 -2.38 25.92
CA VAL A 257 -13.17 -2.60 26.05
C VAL A 257 -13.93 -1.31 26.38
N HIS A 258 -13.35 -0.38 27.16
CA HIS A 258 -14.02 0.90 27.46
C HIS A 258 -14.22 1.74 26.20
N CYS A 259 -13.20 1.80 25.34
CA CYS A 259 -13.26 2.54 24.09
C CYS A 259 -14.36 2.05 23.15
N ILE A 260 -14.46 0.74 22.93
CA ILE A 260 -15.48 0.18 22.03
C ILE A 260 -16.89 0.36 22.60
N LEU A 261 -17.08 0.18 23.92
CA LEU A 261 -18.40 0.35 24.54
C LEU A 261 -18.89 1.80 24.43
N ASN A 262 -18.01 2.78 24.64
CA ASN A 262 -18.40 4.18 24.45
C ASN A 262 -18.60 4.55 22.97
N TYR A 263 -17.83 3.97 22.06
CA TYR A 263 -18.06 4.14 20.64
C TYR A 263 -19.43 3.60 20.20
N LEU A 264 -19.85 2.43 20.68
CA LEU A 264 -21.17 1.88 20.37
C LEU A 264 -22.31 2.81 20.83
N LYS A 265 -22.10 3.59 21.90
CA LYS A 265 -23.08 4.57 22.39
C LYS A 265 -23.21 5.81 21.49
N THR A 266 -22.19 6.17 20.71
CA THR A 266 -22.27 7.32 19.78
C THR A 266 -23.19 7.04 18.60
N LYS A 267 -23.41 5.76 18.27
CA LYS A 267 -24.20 5.28 17.12
C LYS A 267 -23.66 5.76 15.77
N ASP A 268 -22.36 6.07 15.68
CA ASP A 268 -21.70 6.42 14.42
C ASP A 268 -21.79 5.28 13.38
N VAL A 269 -21.82 4.04 13.84
CA VAL A 269 -22.17 2.86 13.04
C VAL A 269 -23.50 2.32 13.55
N ALA A 270 -24.54 2.38 12.73
CA ALA A 270 -25.84 1.79 13.07
C ALA A 270 -25.68 0.28 13.35
N SER A 271 -26.32 -0.23 14.41
CA SER A 271 -26.18 -1.60 14.88
C SER A 271 -26.48 -2.65 13.79
N GLU A 272 -27.40 -2.34 12.87
CA GLU A 272 -27.74 -3.15 11.69
C GLU A 272 -26.61 -3.28 10.66
N ASN A 273 -25.62 -2.39 10.67
CA ASN A 273 -24.46 -2.40 9.78
C ASN A 273 -23.23 -3.07 10.40
N ILE A 274 -23.28 -3.41 11.69
CA ILE A 274 -22.25 -4.18 12.36
C ILE A 274 -22.40 -5.65 11.92
N LYS A 275 -21.30 -6.26 11.48
CA LYS A 275 -21.24 -7.68 11.15
C LYS A 275 -20.90 -8.48 12.40
N ASP A 276 -19.76 -8.17 13.02
CA ASP A 276 -19.21 -8.85 14.19
C ASP A 276 -18.37 -7.88 15.03
N ILE A 277 -18.17 -8.23 16.30
CA ILE A 277 -17.25 -7.56 17.22
C ILE A 277 -16.30 -8.61 17.78
N TYR A 278 -15.02 -8.27 17.85
CA TYR A 278 -13.96 -9.11 18.34
C TYR A 278 -13.23 -8.43 19.49
N LEU A 279 -12.77 -9.23 20.46
CA LEU A 279 -11.89 -8.81 21.53
C LEU A 279 -10.61 -9.63 21.45
N THR A 280 -9.52 -9.04 21.89
CA THR A 280 -8.23 -9.73 21.92
C THR A 280 -8.19 -10.71 23.07
N ASP A 281 -7.78 -11.95 22.80
CA ASP A 281 -7.53 -12.94 23.84
C ASP A 281 -6.40 -12.45 24.76
N PHE A 282 -6.70 -12.38 26.05
CA PHE A 282 -5.74 -11.93 27.07
C PHE A 282 -4.57 -12.90 27.22
N CYS A 283 -4.76 -14.15 26.81
CA CYS A 283 -3.75 -15.20 26.84
C CYS A 283 -3.16 -15.50 25.46
N GLY A 284 -2.03 -16.20 25.44
CA GLY A 284 -1.43 -16.71 24.21
C GLY A 284 -0.89 -15.61 23.30
N SER A 285 -1.23 -15.68 22.01
CA SER A 285 -0.74 -14.79 20.96
C SER A 285 -1.71 -13.64 20.66
N HIS A 286 -2.60 -13.29 21.59
CA HIS A 286 -3.49 -12.14 21.46
C HIS A 286 -4.34 -12.17 20.18
N GLN A 287 -4.90 -13.35 19.88
CA GLN A 287 -5.78 -13.54 18.73
C GLN A 287 -7.15 -12.90 18.96
N LEU A 288 -7.80 -12.45 17.89
CA LEU A 288 -9.13 -11.86 17.95
C LEU A 288 -10.22 -12.94 18.11
N VAL A 289 -10.98 -12.86 19.19
CA VAL A 289 -12.08 -13.77 19.54
C VAL A 289 -13.41 -13.04 19.43
N ASN A 290 -14.40 -13.63 18.78
CA ASN A 290 -15.73 -13.03 18.66
C ASN A 290 -16.36 -12.86 20.06
N VAL A 291 -16.98 -11.69 20.32
CA VAL A 291 -17.59 -11.38 21.64
C VAL A 291 -18.64 -12.38 22.09
N ASN A 292 -19.32 -13.06 21.16
CA ASN A 292 -20.33 -14.07 21.49
C ASN A 292 -19.72 -15.41 21.92
N GLN A 293 -18.43 -15.61 21.67
CA GLN A 293 -17.69 -16.84 21.99
C GLN A 293 -16.66 -16.60 23.10
N SER A 294 -16.41 -15.36 23.50
CA SER A 294 -15.43 -15.04 24.53
C SER A 294 -16.02 -15.13 25.94
N SER A 295 -15.16 -15.48 26.90
CA SER A 295 -15.43 -15.36 28.32
C SER A 295 -14.77 -14.08 28.84
N LEU A 296 -15.47 -13.23 29.61
CA LEU A 296 -14.94 -11.94 30.05
C LEU A 296 -14.74 -11.89 31.56
N LEU A 297 -13.61 -11.35 32.00
CA LEU A 297 -13.27 -11.09 33.40
C LEU A 297 -13.08 -9.59 33.61
N LYS A 298 -13.85 -9.01 34.52
CA LYS A 298 -13.66 -7.64 34.98
C LYS A 298 -12.89 -7.63 36.31
N SER A 299 -11.74 -6.95 36.33
CA SER A 299 -10.93 -6.80 37.54
C SER A 299 -10.14 -5.49 37.48
N GLU A 300 -10.26 -4.66 38.51
CA GLU A 300 -9.52 -3.38 38.63
C GLU A 300 -7.99 -3.57 38.65
N ILE A 301 -7.51 -4.79 38.93
CA ILE A 301 -6.09 -5.13 38.96
C ILE A 301 -5.52 -5.26 37.55
N LEU A 302 -6.36 -5.50 36.53
CA LEU A 302 -5.91 -5.65 35.14
C LEU A 302 -5.26 -4.37 34.58
N ARG A 303 -5.72 -3.19 35.01
CA ARG A 303 -5.21 -1.86 34.59
C ARG A 303 -5.10 -1.73 33.06
N SER A 304 -6.21 -1.84 32.34
CA SER A 304 -6.22 -1.64 30.88
C SER A 304 -5.91 -0.17 30.52
N PRO A 305 -5.41 0.10 29.29
CA PRO A 305 -4.97 1.44 28.87
C PRO A 305 -5.97 2.56 29.12
N MET A 306 -7.27 2.31 28.93
CA MET A 306 -8.33 3.31 29.08
C MET A 306 -9.30 2.94 30.22
N ALA A 307 -8.79 2.23 31.23
CA ALA A 307 -9.49 1.88 32.46
C ALA A 307 -10.79 1.07 32.27
N GLY A 308 -10.94 0.36 31.15
CA GLY A 308 -12.01 -0.63 30.96
C GLY A 308 -11.89 -1.83 31.88
N ASN A 309 -10.67 -2.23 32.23
CA ASN A 309 -10.36 -3.27 33.22
C ASN A 309 -11.09 -4.61 32.98
N ILE A 310 -11.29 -4.94 31.70
CA ILE A 310 -11.92 -6.17 31.23
C ILE A 310 -10.96 -6.91 30.31
N ALA A 311 -10.71 -8.18 30.64
CA ALA A 311 -9.94 -9.12 29.82
C ALA A 311 -10.89 -10.13 29.16
N ALA A 312 -10.64 -10.45 27.89
CA ALA A 312 -11.38 -11.47 27.15
C ALA A 312 -10.54 -12.75 27.03
N PHE A 313 -11.21 -13.90 27.02
CA PHE A 313 -10.58 -15.21 26.92
C PHE A 313 -11.30 -16.03 25.86
N ASP A 314 -10.54 -16.78 25.07
CA ASP A 314 -11.06 -17.72 24.07
C ASP A 314 -11.84 -18.89 24.69
N ASN A 315 -11.51 -19.25 25.94
CA ASN A 315 -12.14 -20.34 26.67
C ASN A 315 -12.24 -20.04 28.18
N LYS A 316 -13.19 -20.70 28.82
CA LYS A 316 -13.51 -20.49 30.24
C LYS A 316 -12.40 -20.95 31.18
N ASP A 317 -11.64 -21.99 30.82
CA ASP A 317 -10.58 -22.52 31.69
C ASP A 317 -9.40 -21.55 31.81
N SER A 318 -9.04 -20.88 30.70
CA SER A 318 -8.07 -19.77 30.70
C SER A 318 -8.52 -18.64 31.64
N LEU A 319 -9.79 -18.25 31.57
CA LEU A 319 -10.36 -17.25 32.47
C LEU A 319 -10.23 -17.68 33.93
N LEU A 320 -10.67 -18.90 34.28
CA LEU A 320 -10.66 -19.39 35.67
C LEU A 320 -9.25 -19.42 36.26
N LYS A 321 -8.24 -19.79 35.45
CA LYS A 321 -6.83 -19.71 35.86
C LYS A 321 -6.40 -18.28 36.11
N MET A 322 -6.74 -17.36 35.21
CA MET A 322 -6.36 -15.95 35.33
C MET A 322 -7.12 -15.21 36.43
N GLN A 323 -8.33 -15.64 36.77
CA GLN A 323 -9.12 -15.11 37.88
C GLN A 323 -8.46 -15.33 39.24
N GLN A 324 -7.62 -16.36 39.39
CA GLN A 324 -6.82 -16.56 40.61
C GLN A 324 -5.75 -15.47 40.78
N ARG A 325 -5.19 -14.98 39.67
CA ARG A 325 -4.15 -13.93 39.65
C ARG A 325 -4.74 -12.52 39.61
N TYR A 326 -5.90 -12.37 38.97
CA TYR A 326 -6.65 -11.13 38.83
C TYR A 326 -8.06 -11.33 39.42
N PRO A 327 -8.20 -11.33 40.76
CA PRO A 327 -9.51 -11.46 41.40
C PRO A 327 -10.52 -10.46 40.83
N GLY A 328 -11.66 -10.97 40.38
CA GLY A 328 -12.64 -10.18 39.63
C GLY A 328 -13.92 -10.95 39.33
N ALA A 329 -14.88 -10.26 38.72
CA ALA A 329 -16.18 -10.81 38.37
C ALA A 329 -16.21 -11.24 36.90
N MET A 330 -16.79 -12.40 36.62
CA MET A 330 -17.17 -12.78 35.24
C MET A 330 -18.31 -11.88 34.78
N VAL A 331 -18.22 -11.36 33.56
CA VAL A 331 -19.24 -10.50 32.96
C VAL A 331 -19.63 -11.02 31.57
N ASN A 332 -20.86 -10.76 31.15
CA ASN A 332 -21.30 -11.09 29.79
C ASN A 332 -21.27 -9.84 28.92
N TRP A 333 -20.92 -10.01 27.64
CA TRP A 333 -20.92 -8.91 26.68
C TRP A 333 -22.28 -8.20 26.59
N SER A 334 -23.37 -8.95 26.63
CA SER A 334 -24.74 -8.43 26.59
C SER A 334 -25.09 -7.50 27.75
N ASP A 335 -24.42 -7.62 28.89
CA ASP A 335 -24.63 -6.76 30.05
C ASP A 335 -23.82 -5.46 29.97
N LEU A 336 -22.76 -5.45 29.16
CA LEU A 336 -21.87 -4.29 28.97
C LEU A 336 -22.41 -3.29 27.94
N ILE A 337 -23.21 -3.77 26.98
CA ILE A 337 -23.76 -2.96 25.88
C ILE A 337 -25.15 -2.36 26.15
N LYS A 338 -25.71 -2.60 27.34
CA LYS A 338 -26.91 -1.92 27.84
C LYS A 338 -26.58 -0.47 28.18
#